data_AF-A0A7S1BIW8-F1
#
_entry.id   AF-A0A7S1BIW8-F1
#
_cell.length_a   1.000
_cell.length_b   1.000
_cell.length_c   1.000
_cell.angle_alpha   90.00
_cell.angle_beta   90.00
_cell.angle_gamma   90.00
#
_symmetry.space_group_name_H-M   'P 1'
#
loop_
_entity.id
_entity.type
_entity.pdbx_description
1 polymer ?
#
loop_
_entity_poly.entity_id
_entity_poly.type
_entity_poly.pdbx_seq_one_letter_code
_entity_poly.pdbx_strand_id
1 'polypeptide(L)'
;MLFLASCCDHIAPMSAYASVIENSAQNPMSEEYRKALFAIVQLDGDMRSARSMSSTTTSASGDDAFKISAVRSVMFGTGRPQSALIRSDASVFLRTFDALSVPKSYRQSYMENNAFLVYYTGGYDGPGRPRMEEYVTDAEDMHAKQAALRNDAWAAVDVLVAELNYVTKADLTAMSPSDIAESWIVISSNLEEASKAVESFLNLVPQQFVKEARESVIASTNKS
;
A
#
# COMPACT_ATOMS: atom_id res chain seq x y z
N MET A 1 -57.94 -37.88 -10.07
CA MET A 1 -56.63 -38.09 -9.41
C MET A 1 -55.78 -36.85 -9.67
N LEU A 2 -55.72 -35.97 -8.67
CA LEU A 2 -54.76 -34.88 -8.55
C LEU A 2 -53.43 -35.45 -8.05
N PHE A 3 -52.29 -34.94 -8.54
CA PHE A 3 -51.21 -34.38 -7.72
C PHE A 3 -50.13 -33.79 -8.64
N LEU A 4 -50.16 -32.46 -8.79
CA LEU A 4 -48.99 -31.63 -9.08
C LEU A 4 -48.26 -31.43 -7.74
N ALA A 5 -47.00 -31.86 -7.63
CA ALA A 5 -46.11 -31.51 -6.53
C ALA A 5 -44.81 -30.99 -7.16
N SER A 6 -44.60 -29.68 -7.18
CA SER A 6 -43.90 -28.93 -6.13
C SER A 6 -42.48 -29.44 -5.91
N CYS A 7 -41.56 -28.93 -6.73
CA CYS A 7 -40.11 -28.96 -6.49
C CYS A 7 -39.60 -27.52 -6.56
N CYS A 8 -40.11 -26.67 -5.67
CA CYS A 8 -39.65 -25.30 -5.47
C CYS A 8 -39.47 -25.07 -3.97
N ASP A 9 -38.51 -25.75 -3.31
CA ASP A 9 -38.34 -25.54 -1.86
C ASP A 9 -36.91 -25.62 -1.32
N HIS A 10 -35.86 -25.54 -2.16
CA HIS A 10 -34.49 -25.36 -1.66
C HIS A 10 -33.75 -24.24 -2.41
N ILE A 11 -34.34 -23.04 -2.41
CA ILE A 11 -33.57 -21.80 -2.56
C ILE A 11 -33.36 -21.27 -1.15
N ALA A 12 -32.19 -21.54 -0.58
CA ALA A 12 -31.78 -20.85 0.63
C ALA A 12 -31.83 -19.33 0.36
N PRO A 13 -32.49 -18.51 1.20
CA PRO A 13 -32.50 -17.08 1.00
C PRO A 13 -31.07 -16.55 1.05
N MET A 14 -30.69 -15.71 0.07
CA MET A 14 -29.37 -15.06 -0.01
C MET A 14 -28.91 -14.36 1.28
N SER A 15 -29.83 -14.11 2.21
CA SER A 15 -29.53 -13.66 3.58
C SER A 15 -28.55 -14.58 4.33
N ALA A 16 -28.52 -15.89 4.05
CA ALA A 16 -27.63 -16.84 4.71
C ALA A 16 -26.19 -16.81 4.16
N TYR A 17 -25.97 -16.29 2.95
CA TYR A 17 -24.62 -16.11 2.39
C TYR A 17 -24.02 -14.74 2.73
N ALA A 18 -24.86 -13.74 3.02
CA ALA A 18 -24.41 -12.44 3.53
C ALA A 18 -23.76 -12.56 4.92
N SER A 19 -24.28 -13.41 5.80
CA SER A 19 -23.80 -13.55 7.18
C SER A 19 -22.51 -14.38 7.34
N VAL A 20 -22.07 -15.09 6.30
CA VAL A 20 -20.77 -15.79 6.30
C VAL A 20 -19.63 -14.86 5.83
N ILE A 21 -19.97 -13.80 5.08
CA ILE A 21 -18.99 -12.80 4.61
C ILE A 21 -18.75 -11.71 5.68
N GLU A 22 -19.69 -11.50 6.61
CA GLU A 22 -19.53 -10.52 7.70
C GLU A 22 -18.46 -10.91 8.74
N ASN A 23 -17.96 -12.16 8.75
CA ASN A 23 -16.94 -12.60 9.71
C ASN A 23 -15.50 -12.65 9.15
N SER A 24 -15.29 -12.35 7.87
CA SER A 24 -13.94 -12.22 7.29
C SER A 24 -13.54 -10.78 7.00
N ALA A 25 -14.37 -9.80 7.39
CA ALA A 25 -13.93 -8.42 7.56
C ALA A 25 -12.69 -8.48 8.48
N GLN A 26 -11.54 -8.09 7.91
CA GLN A 26 -10.22 -8.13 8.52
C GLN A 26 -10.35 -7.88 10.01
N ASN A 27 -10.01 -8.85 10.87
CA ASN A 27 -9.91 -8.56 12.28
C ASN A 27 -8.77 -7.54 12.39
N PRO A 28 -9.05 -6.24 12.64
CA PRO A 28 -8.03 -5.19 12.60
C PRO A 28 -7.04 -5.31 13.79
N MET A 29 -7.10 -6.45 14.49
CA MET A 29 -6.31 -6.85 15.64
C MET A 29 -5.35 -8.00 15.33
N SER A 30 -5.26 -8.50 14.09
CA SER A 30 -4.24 -9.52 13.77
C SER A 30 -2.84 -8.91 13.96
N GLU A 31 -1.92 -9.72 14.47
CA GLU A 31 -0.55 -9.26 14.71
C GLU A 31 0.14 -8.82 13.41
N GLU A 32 -0.20 -9.49 12.30
CA GLU A 32 0.29 -9.16 10.96
C GLU A 32 -0.22 -7.80 10.48
N TYR A 33 -1.51 -7.50 10.67
CA TYR A 33 -2.08 -6.20 10.34
C TYR A 33 -1.38 -5.07 11.10
N ARG A 34 -1.18 -5.24 12.41
CA ARG A 34 -0.49 -4.24 13.25
C ARG A 34 0.96 -4.05 12.84
N LYS A 35 1.69 -5.14 12.57
CA LYS A 35 3.08 -5.08 12.07
C LYS A 35 3.15 -4.36 10.74
N ALA A 36 2.22 -4.67 9.82
CA ALA A 36 2.16 -4.03 8.52
C ALA A 36 1.86 -2.53 8.63
N LEU A 37 0.85 -2.16 9.42
CA LEU A 37 0.48 -0.77 9.65
C LEU A 37 1.62 0.02 10.29
N PHE A 38 2.26 -0.54 11.31
CA PHE A 38 3.43 0.09 11.93
C PHE A 38 4.55 0.33 10.92
N ALA A 39 4.82 -0.65 10.06
CA ALA A 39 5.90 -0.54 9.09
C ALA A 39 5.61 0.48 7.97
N ILE A 40 4.37 0.58 7.49
CA ILE A 40 3.96 1.61 6.49
C ILE A 40 3.96 3.00 7.13
N VAL A 41 3.47 3.14 8.36
CA VAL A 41 3.50 4.42 9.08
C VAL A 41 4.93 4.85 9.38
N GLN A 42 5.82 3.91 9.71
CA GLN A 42 7.24 4.20 9.85
C GLN A 42 7.84 4.70 8.53
N LEU A 43 7.50 4.05 7.40
CA LEU A 43 7.96 4.48 6.07
C LEU A 43 7.48 5.92 5.74
N ASP A 44 6.21 6.24 5.97
CA ASP A 44 5.67 7.61 5.83
C ASP A 44 6.42 8.60 6.74
N GLY A 45 6.68 8.21 7.99
CA GLY A 45 7.46 9.00 8.94
C GLY A 45 8.88 9.30 8.47
N ASP A 46 9.62 8.27 8.02
CA ASP A 46 10.98 8.40 7.50
C ASP A 46 11.03 9.37 6.31
N MET A 47 10.07 9.27 5.38
CA MET A 47 9.97 10.18 4.23
C MET A 47 9.68 11.63 4.63
N ARG A 48 8.77 11.84 5.59
CA ARG A 48 8.47 13.18 6.13
C ARG A 48 9.66 13.79 6.87
N SER A 49 10.38 12.99 7.65
CA SER A 49 11.61 13.41 8.32
C SER A 49 12.68 13.80 7.31
N ALA A 50 12.90 13.00 6.27
CA ALA A 50 13.82 13.33 5.18
C ALA A 50 13.42 14.64 4.47
N ARG A 51 12.12 14.89 4.30
CA ARG A 51 11.61 16.13 3.69
C ARG A 51 11.83 17.34 4.58
N SER A 52 11.68 17.20 5.90
CA SER A 52 12.01 18.26 6.85
C SER A 52 13.49 18.62 6.80
N MET A 53 14.39 17.64 6.66
CA MET A 53 15.82 17.91 6.47
C MET A 53 16.09 18.63 5.15
N SER A 54 15.27 18.35 4.13
CA SER A 54 15.34 19.05 2.85
C SER A 54 14.96 20.53 2.95
N SER A 55 13.98 20.89 3.78
CA SER A 55 13.51 22.28 3.91
C SER A 55 14.30 23.15 4.89
N THR A 56 15.05 22.56 5.82
CA THR A 56 15.76 23.32 6.88
C THR A 56 17.13 23.86 6.42
N THR A 57 17.65 23.36 5.30
CA THR A 57 19.02 23.61 4.83
C THR A 57 19.09 24.58 3.63
N THR A 58 18.02 25.31 3.35
CA THR A 58 17.92 26.31 2.26
C THR A 58 18.65 27.63 2.53
N SER A 59 19.22 27.82 3.73
CA SER A 59 19.88 29.08 4.13
C SER A 59 21.42 29.08 4.08
N ALA A 60 22.07 27.99 3.65
CA ALA A 60 23.51 27.97 3.45
C ALA A 60 23.86 27.30 2.11
N SER A 61 24.31 28.10 1.15
CA SER A 61 24.83 27.62 -0.13
C SER A 61 26.11 26.80 0.11
N GLY A 62 26.07 25.49 -0.14
CA GLY A 62 27.28 24.66 -0.16
C GLY A 62 27.10 23.17 0.12
N ASP A 63 25.99 22.73 0.73
CA ASP A 63 25.90 21.41 1.36
C ASP A 63 24.92 20.42 0.69
N ASP A 64 24.64 20.53 -0.62
CA ASP A 64 23.67 19.62 -1.28
C ASP A 64 24.12 18.14 -1.23
N ALA A 65 25.43 17.87 -1.31
CA ALA A 65 25.97 16.53 -1.10
C ALA A 65 25.72 16.03 0.34
N PHE A 66 25.84 16.91 1.33
CA PHE A 66 25.52 16.60 2.72
C PHE A 66 24.02 16.34 2.90
N LYS A 67 23.14 17.13 2.26
CA LYS A 67 21.68 16.92 2.27
C LYS A 67 21.29 15.56 1.69
N ILE A 68 21.86 15.19 0.54
CA ILE A 68 21.61 13.88 -0.09
C ILE A 68 22.09 12.75 0.83
N SER A 69 23.29 12.90 1.41
CA SER A 69 23.83 11.94 2.38
C SER A 69 22.95 11.80 3.63
N ALA A 70 22.45 12.93 4.16
CA ALA A 70 21.57 12.95 5.32
C ALA A 70 20.20 12.33 5.02
N VAL A 71 19.59 12.67 3.88
CA VAL A 71 18.34 12.04 3.40
C VAL A 71 18.52 10.54 3.26
N ARG A 72 19.63 10.09 2.67
CA ARG A 72 19.96 8.66 2.58
C ARG A 72 20.10 8.04 3.98
N SER A 73 20.77 8.71 4.90
CA SER A 73 20.92 8.22 6.27
C SER A 73 19.57 8.07 6.98
N VAL A 74 18.62 8.98 6.77
CA VAL A 74 17.26 8.84 7.32
C VAL A 74 16.48 7.74 6.61
N MET A 75 16.61 7.64 5.28
CA MET A 75 15.87 6.68 4.46
C MET A 75 16.46 5.25 4.49
N PHE A 76 17.70 5.05 4.93
CA PHE A 76 18.34 3.73 4.88
C PHE A 76 19.30 3.44 6.05
N GLY A 77 19.65 4.41 6.88
CA GLY A 77 20.59 4.26 7.98
C GLY A 77 19.91 3.67 9.22
N THR A 78 20.29 2.43 9.57
CA THR A 78 20.17 1.67 10.86
C THR A 78 18.92 1.76 11.75
N GLY A 79 17.95 2.62 11.47
CA GLY A 79 16.73 2.83 12.26
C GLY A 79 15.65 1.84 11.85
N ARG A 80 15.77 0.60 12.36
CA ARG A 80 14.76 -0.48 12.33
C ARG A 80 14.73 -1.31 11.05
N PRO A 81 14.77 -2.66 11.17
CA PRO A 81 14.87 -3.56 10.02
C PRO A 81 13.61 -3.59 9.14
N GLN A 82 12.42 -3.30 9.69
CA GLN A 82 11.16 -3.47 8.96
C GLN A 82 10.96 -2.47 7.81
N SER A 83 11.13 -1.16 8.03
CA SER A 83 10.97 -0.16 6.97
C SER A 83 12.10 -0.25 5.95
N ALA A 84 13.33 -0.56 6.38
CA ALA A 84 14.46 -0.80 5.46
C ALA A 84 14.21 -2.00 4.53
N LEU A 85 13.65 -3.09 5.06
CA LEU A 85 13.30 -4.29 4.29
C LEU A 85 12.17 -4.02 3.28
N ILE A 86 11.16 -3.23 3.67
CA ILE A 86 10.06 -2.84 2.78
C ILE A 86 10.56 -2.00 1.60
N ARG A 87 11.57 -1.16 1.80
CA ARG A 87 12.13 -0.28 0.76
C ARG A 87 12.95 -1.01 -0.31
N SER A 88 13.41 -2.23 -0.05
CA SER A 88 14.34 -2.95 -0.93
C SER A 88 13.72 -4.10 -1.72
N ASP A 89 12.55 -4.60 -1.32
CA ASP A 89 11.92 -5.76 -1.93
C ASP A 89 10.45 -5.47 -2.27
N ALA A 90 10.17 -5.41 -3.58
CA ALA A 90 8.82 -5.21 -4.12
C ALA A 90 7.80 -6.22 -3.55
N SER A 91 8.20 -7.49 -3.40
CA SER A 91 7.31 -8.53 -2.89
C SER A 91 6.94 -8.31 -1.44
N VAL A 92 7.91 -7.87 -0.62
CA VAL A 92 7.68 -7.54 0.79
C VAL A 92 6.82 -6.29 0.87
N PHE A 93 7.13 -5.24 0.10
CA PHE A 93 6.34 -4.01 0.05
C PHE A 93 4.87 -4.29 -0.27
N LEU A 94 4.61 -4.96 -1.39
CA LEU A 94 3.25 -5.24 -1.85
C LEU A 94 2.50 -6.11 -0.82
N ARG A 95 3.15 -7.15 -0.27
CA ARG A 95 2.56 -7.99 0.78
C ARG A 95 2.23 -7.19 2.04
N THR A 96 3.07 -6.23 2.43
CA THR A 96 2.80 -5.39 3.61
C THR A 96 1.57 -4.51 3.40
N PHE A 97 1.38 -3.94 2.21
CA PHE A 97 0.17 -3.18 1.89
C PHE A 97 -1.07 -4.07 1.73
N ASP A 98 -0.90 -5.27 1.17
CA ASP A 98 -1.98 -6.24 1.01
C ASP A 98 -2.53 -6.73 2.35
N ALA A 99 -1.69 -6.80 3.39
CA ALA A 99 -2.11 -7.10 4.74
C ALA A 99 -3.10 -6.08 5.32
N LEU A 100 -3.12 -4.84 4.80
CA LEU A 100 -4.07 -3.79 5.18
C LEU A 100 -5.26 -3.67 4.21
N SER A 101 -5.19 -4.33 3.06
CA SER A 101 -6.18 -4.22 1.99
C SER A 101 -7.36 -5.16 2.24
N VAL A 102 -8.56 -4.71 1.86
CA VAL A 102 -9.78 -5.51 1.91
C VAL A 102 -9.56 -6.80 1.12
N PRO A 103 -9.90 -7.98 1.64
CA PRO A 103 -9.68 -9.23 0.91
C PRO A 103 -10.50 -9.25 -0.38
N LYS A 104 -9.93 -9.85 -1.43
CA LYS A 104 -10.68 -10.14 -2.66
C LYS A 104 -11.90 -10.99 -2.35
N SER A 105 -13.04 -10.58 -2.88
CA SER A 105 -14.25 -11.40 -2.80
C SER A 105 -14.07 -12.70 -3.60
N TYR A 106 -14.86 -13.73 -3.28
CA TYR A 106 -14.93 -14.93 -4.09
C TYR A 106 -15.27 -14.61 -5.55
N ARG A 107 -16.22 -13.68 -5.76
CA ARG A 107 -16.64 -13.24 -7.09
C ARG A 107 -15.46 -12.66 -7.88
N GLN A 108 -14.74 -11.71 -7.30
CA GLN A 108 -13.57 -11.09 -7.90
C GLN A 108 -12.50 -12.13 -8.22
N SER A 109 -12.17 -13.01 -7.28
CA SER A 109 -11.20 -14.07 -7.50
C SER A 109 -11.64 -15.05 -8.60
N TYR A 110 -12.92 -15.41 -8.65
CA TYR A 110 -13.46 -16.29 -9.68
C TYR A 110 -13.39 -15.64 -11.06
N MET A 111 -13.78 -14.36 -11.18
CA MET A 111 -13.73 -13.62 -12.43
C MET A 111 -12.30 -13.45 -12.95
N GLU A 112 -11.34 -13.17 -12.08
CA GLU A 112 -9.93 -13.03 -12.44
C GLU A 112 -9.31 -14.37 -12.87
N ASN A 113 -9.53 -15.43 -12.10
CA ASN A 113 -8.92 -16.74 -12.36
C ASN A 113 -9.59 -17.51 -13.50
N ASN A 114 -10.85 -17.21 -13.80
CA ASN A 114 -11.65 -17.92 -14.80
C ASN A 114 -12.15 -16.98 -15.90
N ALA A 115 -11.41 -15.91 -16.22
CA ALA A 115 -11.82 -14.91 -17.20
C ALA A 115 -12.27 -15.52 -18.55
N PHE A 116 -11.59 -16.57 -19.01
CA PHE A 116 -11.99 -17.33 -20.20
C PHE A 116 -13.35 -18.01 -20.03
N LEU A 117 -13.56 -18.72 -18.92
CA LEU A 117 -14.83 -19.41 -18.65
C LEU A 117 -15.98 -18.42 -18.48
N VAL A 118 -15.76 -17.34 -17.74
CA VAL A 118 -16.75 -16.26 -17.51
C VAL A 118 -17.19 -15.63 -18.84
N TYR A 119 -16.26 -15.40 -19.76
CA TYR A 119 -16.57 -14.90 -21.10
C TYR A 119 -17.52 -15.83 -21.87
N TYR A 120 -17.25 -17.14 -21.87
CA TYR A 120 -18.08 -18.11 -22.59
C TYR A 120 -19.39 -18.44 -21.89
N THR A 121 -19.42 -18.41 -20.57
CA THR A 121 -20.66 -18.63 -19.82
C THR A 121 -21.51 -17.37 -19.74
N GLY A 122 -21.01 -16.19 -20.12
CA GLY A 122 -21.73 -14.92 -20.02
C GLY A 122 -21.94 -14.47 -18.58
N GLY A 123 -20.94 -14.70 -17.72
CA GLY A 123 -20.99 -14.26 -16.32
C GLY A 123 -21.58 -15.25 -15.32
N TYR A 124 -21.96 -16.46 -15.72
CA TYR A 124 -22.55 -17.46 -14.81
C TYR A 124 -21.50 -18.42 -14.25
N ASP A 125 -21.51 -18.65 -12.93
CA ASP A 125 -20.67 -19.64 -12.22
C ASP A 125 -21.37 -20.98 -11.99
N GLY A 126 -22.64 -21.12 -12.37
CA GLY A 126 -23.38 -22.37 -12.26
C GLY A 126 -24.86 -22.27 -12.63
N PRO A 127 -25.54 -23.40 -12.84
CA PRO A 127 -26.97 -23.43 -13.15
C PRO A 127 -27.79 -22.86 -11.98
N GLY A 128 -28.71 -21.94 -12.30
CA GLY A 128 -29.61 -21.31 -11.31
C GLY A 128 -28.97 -20.21 -10.45
N ARG A 129 -27.71 -19.83 -10.72
CA ARG A 129 -27.04 -18.72 -10.03
C ARG A 129 -27.20 -17.40 -10.79
N PRO A 130 -27.27 -16.25 -10.10
CA PRO A 130 -27.29 -14.95 -10.75
C PRO A 130 -25.97 -14.69 -11.50
N ARG A 131 -26.00 -13.78 -12.49
CA ARG A 131 -24.78 -13.38 -13.19
C ARG A 131 -23.84 -12.71 -12.20
N MET A 132 -22.59 -13.13 -12.21
CA MET A 132 -21.56 -12.51 -11.38
C MET A 132 -21.31 -11.06 -11.79
N GLU A 133 -21.51 -10.68 -13.04
CA GLU A 133 -21.22 -9.32 -13.53
C GLU A 133 -22.21 -8.25 -13.04
N GLU A 134 -23.40 -8.61 -12.57
CA GLU A 134 -24.47 -7.65 -12.25
C GLU A 134 -24.28 -6.89 -10.92
N TYR A 135 -23.34 -7.32 -10.06
CA TYR A 135 -23.20 -6.76 -8.70
C TYR A 135 -21.75 -6.49 -8.35
N VAL A 136 -21.29 -5.25 -8.56
CA VAL A 136 -20.06 -4.77 -7.92
C VAL A 136 -20.38 -4.34 -6.49
N THR A 137 -19.64 -4.89 -5.53
CA THR A 137 -19.80 -4.56 -4.12
C THR A 137 -18.86 -3.43 -3.72
N ASP A 138 -19.23 -2.63 -2.71
CA ASP A 138 -18.38 -1.58 -2.14
C ASP A 138 -16.99 -2.12 -1.71
N ALA A 139 -16.94 -3.38 -1.29
CA ALA A 139 -15.70 -4.06 -0.90
C ALA A 139 -14.76 -4.30 -2.09
N GLU A 140 -15.30 -4.63 -3.26
CA GLU A 140 -14.50 -4.83 -4.48
C GLU A 140 -13.99 -3.52 -5.06
N ASP A 141 -14.83 -2.47 -5.01
CA ASP A 141 -14.42 -1.11 -5.36
C ASP A 141 -13.32 -0.61 -4.40
N MET A 142 -13.45 -0.87 -3.10
CA MET A 142 -12.43 -0.52 -2.12
C MET A 142 -11.13 -1.28 -2.36
N HIS A 143 -11.20 -2.60 -2.57
CA HIS A 143 -10.03 -3.42 -2.87
C HIS A 143 -9.33 -2.95 -4.16
N ALA A 144 -10.08 -2.62 -5.22
CA ALA A 144 -9.52 -2.08 -6.46
C ALA A 144 -8.81 -0.73 -6.23
N LYS A 145 -9.42 0.18 -5.46
CA LYS A 145 -8.81 1.47 -5.08
C LYS A 145 -7.55 1.28 -4.26
N GLN A 146 -7.56 0.39 -3.28
CA GLN A 146 -6.39 0.08 -2.45
C GLN A 146 -5.26 -0.55 -3.29
N ALA A 147 -5.58 -1.46 -4.20
CA ALA A 147 -4.60 -2.06 -5.10
C ALA A 147 -3.97 -1.02 -6.04
N ALA A 148 -4.75 -0.07 -6.55
CA ALA A 148 -4.24 1.03 -7.36
C ALA A 148 -3.29 1.92 -6.57
N LEU A 149 -3.71 2.44 -5.41
CA LEU A 149 -2.89 3.31 -4.57
C LEU A 149 -1.64 2.61 -4.02
N ARG A 150 -1.72 1.31 -3.75
CA ARG A 150 -0.56 0.48 -3.39
C ARG A 150 0.47 0.46 -4.52
N ASN A 151 0.03 0.25 -5.76
CA ASN A 151 0.93 0.21 -6.92
C ASN A 151 1.55 1.58 -7.17
N ASP A 152 0.78 2.66 -7.04
CA ASP A 152 1.27 4.03 -7.15
C ASP A 152 2.31 4.34 -6.07
N ALA A 153 2.05 3.92 -4.83
CA ALA A 153 3.00 4.05 -3.72
C ALA A 153 4.30 3.27 -3.98
N TRP A 154 4.22 2.04 -4.48
CA TRP A 154 5.40 1.28 -4.85
C TRP A 154 6.19 1.97 -5.96
N ALA A 155 5.53 2.39 -7.03
CA ALA A 155 6.19 3.05 -8.16
C ALA A 155 6.92 4.32 -7.73
N ALA A 156 6.29 5.16 -6.90
CA ALA A 156 6.92 6.38 -6.40
C ALA A 156 8.11 6.09 -5.45
N VAL A 157 7.99 5.09 -4.58
CA VAL A 157 9.09 4.66 -3.70
C VAL A 157 10.24 4.08 -4.50
N ASP A 158 9.97 3.26 -5.51
CA ASP A 158 11.00 2.65 -6.37
C ASP A 158 11.78 3.71 -7.15
N VAL A 159 11.11 4.71 -7.72
CA VAL A 159 11.74 5.85 -8.40
C VAL A 159 12.64 6.64 -7.42
N LEU A 160 12.16 6.93 -6.22
CA LEU A 160 12.96 7.60 -5.19
C LEU A 160 14.21 6.78 -4.80
N VAL A 161 14.04 5.47 -4.61
CA VAL A 161 15.13 4.55 -4.26
C VAL A 161 16.15 4.47 -5.39
N ALA A 162 15.70 4.42 -6.64
CA ALA A 162 16.56 4.41 -7.82
C ALA A 162 17.43 5.69 -7.89
N GLU A 163 16.83 6.86 -7.68
CA GLU A 163 17.56 8.13 -7.69
C GLU A 163 18.58 8.21 -6.53
N LEU A 164 18.18 7.85 -5.31
CA LEU A 164 19.09 7.81 -4.17
C LEU A 164 20.27 6.85 -4.42
N ASN A 165 20.02 5.71 -5.06
CA ASN A 165 21.06 4.76 -5.43
C ASN A 165 21.98 5.27 -6.55
N TYR A 166 21.43 5.99 -7.53
CA TYR A 166 22.21 6.62 -8.59
C TYR A 166 23.23 7.58 -7.99
N VAL A 167 22.78 8.51 -7.14
CA VAL A 167 23.64 9.51 -6.53
C VAL A 167 24.62 8.91 -5.52
N THR A 168 24.26 7.80 -4.87
CA THR A 168 25.15 7.10 -3.94
C THR A 168 26.29 6.36 -4.65
N LYS A 169 25.99 5.75 -5.80
CA LYS A 169 26.99 5.02 -6.59
C LYS A 169 27.85 5.95 -7.41
N ALA A 170 27.32 7.12 -7.77
CA ALA A 170 28.12 8.21 -8.27
C ALA A 170 29.08 8.66 -7.16
N ASP A 171 30.35 8.85 -7.51
CA ASP A 171 31.27 9.52 -6.61
C ASP A 171 30.82 10.97 -6.49
N LEU A 172 30.10 11.29 -5.41
CA LEU A 172 29.61 12.64 -5.12
C LEU A 172 30.74 13.68 -5.13
N THR A 173 31.99 13.26 -4.88
CA THR A 173 33.15 14.16 -4.92
C THR A 173 33.65 14.42 -6.35
N ALA A 174 33.25 13.59 -7.31
CA ALA A 174 33.53 13.74 -8.74
C ALA A 174 32.38 14.39 -9.52
N MET A 175 31.18 14.48 -8.95
CA MET A 175 30.06 15.21 -9.56
C MET A 175 30.28 16.71 -9.50
N SER A 176 29.87 17.43 -10.55
CA SER A 176 29.91 18.88 -10.50
C SER A 176 28.87 19.41 -9.52
N PRO A 177 29.09 20.57 -8.88
CA PRO A 177 28.10 21.16 -7.97
C PRO A 177 26.72 21.36 -8.59
N SER A 178 26.64 21.62 -9.91
CA SER A 178 25.37 21.72 -10.63
C SER A 178 24.64 20.38 -10.72
N ASP A 179 25.34 19.29 -11.01
CA ASP A 179 24.72 17.96 -11.11
C ASP A 179 24.16 17.51 -9.75
N ILE A 180 24.88 17.83 -8.66
CA ILE A 180 24.44 17.54 -7.29
C ILE A 180 23.16 18.34 -6.97
N ALA A 181 23.11 19.61 -7.36
CA ALA A 181 21.92 20.45 -7.14
C ALA A 181 20.71 19.95 -7.95
N GLU A 182 20.91 19.51 -9.19
CA GLU A 182 19.85 18.92 -10.01
C GLU A 182 19.33 17.60 -9.43
N SER A 183 20.23 16.69 -9.06
CA SER A 183 19.86 15.44 -8.38
C SER A 183 19.11 15.69 -7.07
N TRP A 184 19.51 16.72 -6.31
CA TRP A 184 18.80 17.10 -5.10
C TRP A 184 17.35 17.53 -5.37
N ILE A 185 17.12 18.34 -6.41
CA ILE A 185 15.76 18.77 -6.81
C ILE A 185 14.90 17.53 -7.15
N VAL A 186 15.47 16.59 -7.91
CA VAL A 186 14.78 15.34 -8.29
C VAL A 186 14.45 14.50 -7.05
N ILE A 187 15.41 14.31 -6.14
CA ILE A 187 15.21 13.57 -4.88
C ILE A 187 14.09 14.22 -4.05
N SER A 188 14.12 15.54 -3.86
CA SER A 188 13.10 16.26 -3.09
C SER A 188 11.70 16.10 -3.71
N SER A 189 11.61 16.15 -5.04
CA SER A 189 10.34 15.93 -5.76
C SER A 189 9.82 14.51 -5.57
N ASN A 190 10.67 13.51 -5.80
CA ASN A 190 10.30 12.09 -5.67
C ASN A 190 9.94 11.73 -4.23
N LEU A 191 10.58 12.37 -3.25
CA LEU A 191 10.26 12.20 -1.82
C LEU A 191 8.86 12.73 -1.48
N GLU A 192 8.49 13.88 -2.03
CA GLU A 192 7.14 14.43 -1.86
C GLU A 192 6.09 13.54 -2.54
N GLU A 193 6.37 13.04 -3.74
CA GLU A 193 5.48 12.14 -4.46
C GLU A 193 5.28 10.81 -3.74
N ALA A 194 6.37 10.16 -3.29
CA ALA A 194 6.30 8.91 -2.54
C ALA A 194 5.54 9.08 -1.21
N SER A 195 5.79 10.18 -0.49
CA SER A 195 5.05 10.47 0.76
C SER A 195 3.55 10.66 0.49
N LYS A 196 3.17 11.41 -0.55
CA LYS A 196 1.76 11.58 -0.93
C LYS A 196 1.10 10.28 -1.34
N ALA A 197 1.79 9.43 -2.10
CA ALA A 197 1.24 8.15 -2.56
C ALA A 197 0.98 7.20 -1.38
N VAL A 198 1.93 7.08 -0.45
CA VAL A 198 1.75 6.28 0.78
C VAL A 198 0.64 6.85 1.66
N GLU A 199 0.58 8.18 1.85
CA GLU A 199 -0.50 8.83 2.60
C GLU A 199 -1.87 8.61 1.96
N SER A 200 -1.95 8.62 0.62
CA SER A 200 -3.19 8.37 -0.11
C SER A 200 -3.74 6.98 0.19
N PHE A 201 -2.86 5.96 0.25
CA PHE A 201 -3.26 4.62 0.68
C PHE A 201 -3.70 4.61 2.15
N LEU A 202 -2.93 5.23 3.05
CA LEU A 202 -3.27 5.30 4.48
C LEU A 202 -4.61 5.99 4.76
N ASN A 203 -5.05 6.90 3.88
CA ASN A 203 -6.37 7.53 3.97
C ASN A 203 -7.54 6.55 3.75
N LEU A 204 -7.30 5.41 3.09
CA LEU A 204 -8.29 4.33 2.93
C LEU A 204 -8.29 3.34 4.10
N VAL A 205 -7.31 3.42 5.00
CA VAL A 205 -7.22 2.61 6.22
C VAL A 205 -8.06 3.28 7.32
N PRO A 206 -8.72 2.54 8.24
CA PRO A 206 -9.43 3.16 9.34
C PRO A 206 -8.50 4.05 10.19
N GLN A 207 -8.83 5.35 10.25
CA GLN A 207 -7.92 6.39 10.76
C GLN A 207 -7.57 6.25 12.24
N GLN A 208 -8.42 5.61 13.03
CA GLN A 208 -8.14 5.31 14.44
C GLN A 208 -6.85 4.49 14.59
N PHE A 209 -6.66 3.47 13.75
CA PHE A 209 -5.48 2.60 13.81
C PHE A 209 -4.24 3.31 13.27
N VAL A 210 -4.41 4.13 12.22
CA VAL A 210 -3.31 4.95 11.68
C VAL A 210 -2.79 5.90 12.75
N LYS A 211 -3.68 6.54 13.50
CA LYS A 211 -3.31 7.44 14.59
C LYS A 211 -2.55 6.72 15.70
N GLU A 212 -3.06 5.59 16.18
CA GLU A 212 -2.38 4.76 17.20
C GLU A 212 -0.99 4.30 16.74
N ALA A 213 -0.87 3.89 15.48
CA ALA A 213 0.41 3.50 14.88
C ALA A 213 1.39 4.68 14.80
N ARG A 214 0.91 5.88 14.43
CA ARG A 214 1.72 7.12 14.41
C ARG A 214 2.24 7.47 15.79
N GLU A 215 1.37 7.41 16.80
CA GLU A 215 1.76 7.63 18.20
C GLU A 215 2.80 6.61 18.68
N SER A 216 2.64 5.34 18.30
CA SER A 216 3.59 4.27 18.61
C SER A 216 4.96 4.47 17.94
N VAL A 217 4.97 4.92 16.69
CA VAL A 217 6.20 5.27 15.98
C VAL A 217 6.92 6.42 16.67
N ILE A 218 6.22 7.49 17.06
CA ILE A 218 6.79 8.63 17.79
C ILE A 218 7.32 8.22 19.17
N ALA A 219 6.56 7.42 19.91
CA ALA A 219 6.95 6.95 21.23
C ALA A 219 8.22 6.08 21.20
N SER A 220 8.41 5.35 20.10
CA SER A 220 9.55 4.47 19.93
C SER A 220 10.79 5.21 19.40
N THR A 221 10.64 6.33 18.68
CA THR A 221 11.78 7.19 18.30
C THR A 221 12.34 7.97 19.48
N ASN A 222 11.51 8.37 20.46
CA ASN A 222 11.95 9.09 21.66
C ASN A 222 12.64 8.20 22.73
N LYS A 223 12.59 6.87 22.58
CA LYS A 223 13.18 5.90 23.52
C LYS A 223 14.56 5.39 23.09
N SER A 224 15.00 5.74 21.88
CA SER A 224 16.30 5.35 21.32
C SER A 224 17.29 6.50 21.40
#